data_AF-A0A4Q5QNF0-F1
#
_entry.id   AF-A0A4Q5QNF0-F1
#
_cell.length_a   1.000
_cell.length_b   1.000
_cell.length_c   1.000
_cell.angle_alpha   90.00
_cell.angle_beta   90.00
_cell.angle_gamma   90.00
#
_symmetry.space_group_name_H-M   'P 1'
#
loop_
_entity.id
_entity.type
_entity.pdbx_description
1 polymer ?
#
loop_
_entity_poly.entity_id
_entity_poly.type
_entity_poly.pdbx_seq_one_letter_code
_entity_poly.pdbx_strand_id
1 'polypeptide(L)'
;MSSGKYSGFSDVAKQAMMQTQESMLEIKTRKNKLYIGIPKEISFQENRIPLTPLSVALLVNNGHDVILESNAGKAANFLDKDYSEQGGRIVYDTRSVYEADIIIKIAPPTLEEIELMKPGQLLISTLQVATMKAEILQA
;
A
#
# COMPACT_ATOMS: atom_id res chain seq x y z
N MET A 1 8.55 -35.62 -58.43
CA MET A 1 9.58 -35.56 -57.38
C MET A 1 9.54 -34.19 -56.73
N SER A 2 9.04 -34.07 -55.48
CA SER A 2 9.34 -32.94 -54.56
C SER A 2 8.70 -33.24 -53.21
N SER A 3 9.30 -34.12 -52.43
CA SER A 3 8.81 -34.54 -51.11
C SER A 3 9.96 -34.53 -50.09
N GLY A 4 10.48 -33.34 -49.77
CA GLY A 4 11.67 -33.27 -48.91
C GLY A 4 12.01 -31.92 -48.27
N LYS A 5 11.05 -30.98 -48.14
CA LYS A 5 11.36 -29.63 -47.61
C LYS A 5 10.74 -29.27 -46.26
N TYR A 6 9.97 -30.18 -45.63
CA TYR A 6 9.27 -29.88 -44.37
C TYR A 6 9.65 -30.78 -43.18
N SER A 7 10.63 -31.69 -43.31
CA SER A 7 10.96 -32.64 -42.23
C SER A 7 11.63 -31.95 -41.03
N GLY A 8 12.58 -31.05 -41.25
CA GLY A 8 13.33 -30.43 -40.16
C GLY A 8 12.48 -29.64 -39.16
N PHE A 9 11.48 -28.88 -39.65
CA PHE A 9 10.58 -28.14 -38.76
C PHE A 9 9.58 -29.05 -38.04
N SER A 10 9.11 -30.13 -38.69
CA SER A 10 8.25 -31.11 -38.02
C SER A 10 9.01 -31.90 -36.96
N ASP A 11 10.30 -32.17 -37.17
CA ASP A 11 11.15 -32.92 -36.24
C ASP A 11 11.47 -32.07 -35.00
N VAL A 12 11.78 -30.79 -35.17
CA VAL A 12 11.98 -29.84 -34.05
C VAL A 12 10.67 -29.63 -33.27
N ALA A 13 9.53 -29.49 -33.96
CA ALA A 13 8.23 -29.39 -33.29
C ALA A 13 7.90 -30.66 -32.49
N LYS A 14 8.18 -31.85 -33.05
CA LYS A 14 8.05 -33.13 -32.34
C LYS A 14 8.96 -33.21 -31.12
N GLN A 15 10.20 -32.74 -31.23
CA GLN A 15 11.14 -32.70 -30.11
C GLN A 15 10.68 -31.75 -29.00
N ALA A 16 10.17 -30.58 -29.36
CA ALA A 16 9.61 -29.62 -28.41
C ALA A 16 8.35 -30.16 -27.70
N MET A 17 7.50 -30.92 -28.41
CA MET A 17 6.33 -31.58 -27.82
C MET A 17 6.68 -32.72 -26.86
N MET A 18 7.88 -33.30 -26.97
CA MET A 18 8.38 -34.34 -26.06
C MET A 18 9.24 -33.80 -24.91
N GLN A 19 9.45 -32.48 -24.83
CA GLN A 19 10.09 -31.86 -23.68
C GLN A 19 9.12 -31.81 -22.49
N THR A 20 9.63 -32.13 -21.30
CA THR A 20 8.86 -32.05 -20.06
C THR A 20 8.41 -30.61 -19.82
N GLN A 21 7.11 -30.37 -19.85
CA GLN A 21 6.57 -29.06 -19.48
C GLN A 21 6.60 -28.89 -17.97
N GLU A 22 6.83 -27.65 -17.53
CA GLU A 22 6.72 -27.29 -16.13
C GLU A 22 5.26 -27.46 -15.67
N SER A 23 5.06 -28.18 -14.56
CA SER A 23 3.72 -28.28 -13.98
C SER A 23 3.39 -26.93 -13.32
N MET A 24 2.45 -26.19 -13.90
CA MET A 24 1.88 -25.01 -13.27
C MET A 24 1.01 -25.46 -12.09
N LEU A 25 1.59 -25.53 -10.89
CA LEU A 25 0.82 -25.69 -9.67
C LEU A 25 -0.02 -24.43 -9.44
N GLU A 26 -1.30 -24.60 -9.14
CA GLU A 26 -2.18 -23.49 -8.79
C GLU A 26 -1.64 -22.79 -7.54
N ILE A 27 -1.07 -21.60 -7.73
CA ILE A 27 -0.70 -20.73 -6.61
C ILE A 27 -2.00 -20.14 -6.10
N LYS A 28 -2.36 -20.45 -4.85
CA LYS A 28 -3.45 -19.77 -4.16
C LYS A 28 -3.13 -18.28 -4.11
N THR A 29 -3.79 -17.49 -4.96
CA THR A 29 -3.75 -16.03 -4.85
C THR A 29 -4.43 -15.65 -3.54
N ARG A 30 -3.64 -15.36 -2.50
CA ARG A 30 -4.21 -14.78 -1.29
C ARG A 30 -4.59 -13.34 -1.62
N LYS A 31 -5.88 -13.06 -1.72
CA LYS A 31 -6.38 -11.68 -1.62
C LYS A 31 -6.20 -11.23 -0.17
N ASN A 32 -5.02 -10.67 0.13
CA ASN A 32 -4.82 -10.02 1.41
C ASN A 32 -5.48 -8.64 1.35
N LYS A 33 -6.53 -8.46 2.13
CA LYS A 33 -7.15 -7.16 2.37
C LYS A 33 -6.23 -6.37 3.30
N LEU A 34 -5.70 -5.24 2.83
CA LEU A 34 -4.91 -4.32 3.65
C LEU A 34 -5.85 -3.37 4.39
N TYR A 35 -5.50 -3.05 5.64
CA TYR A 35 -6.17 -2.03 6.44
C TYR A 35 -5.20 -0.88 6.69
N ILE A 36 -5.45 0.26 6.05
CA ILE A 36 -4.52 1.39 5.93
C ILE A 36 -5.10 2.61 6.63
N GLY A 37 -4.32 3.23 7.51
CA GLY A 37 -4.65 4.46 8.24
C GLY A 37 -3.78 5.63 7.80
N ILE A 38 -4.40 6.79 7.61
CA ILE A 38 -3.74 8.06 7.26
C ILE A 38 -4.13 9.11 8.31
N PRO A 39 -3.29 9.36 9.32
CA PRO A 39 -3.58 10.36 10.33
C PRO A 39 -3.35 11.77 9.76
N LYS A 40 -3.91 12.78 10.42
CA LYS A 40 -3.64 14.17 10.07
C LYS A 40 -2.21 14.51 10.47
N GLU A 41 -1.49 15.22 9.60
CA GLU A 41 -0.15 15.68 9.95
C GLU A 41 -0.20 16.83 10.97
N ILE A 42 0.60 16.68 12.02
CA ILE A 42 0.76 17.66 13.11
C ILE A 42 2.14 18.32 13.09
N SER A 43 3.03 17.87 12.21
CA SER A 43 4.38 18.41 12.08
C SER A 43 4.36 19.86 11.60
N PHE A 44 5.28 20.67 12.15
CA PHE A 44 5.35 22.10 11.84
C PHE A 44 5.54 22.34 10.34
N GLN A 45 4.66 23.15 9.75
CA GLN A 45 4.65 23.50 8.32
C GLN A 45 4.51 22.31 7.35
N GLU A 46 4.06 21.14 7.81
CA GLU A 46 3.74 20.04 6.92
C GLU A 46 2.33 20.20 6.35
N ASN A 47 2.24 20.37 5.04
CA ASN A 47 0.97 20.55 4.32
C ASN A 47 0.67 19.41 3.34
N ARG A 48 1.57 18.42 3.22
CA ARG A 48 1.40 17.29 2.31
C ARG A 48 0.54 16.20 2.95
N ILE A 49 -0.01 15.35 2.09
CA ILE A 49 -0.73 14.13 2.46
C ILE A 49 -0.12 12.96 1.68
N PRO A 50 0.04 11.76 2.27
CA PRO A 50 0.76 10.67 1.61
C PRO A 50 -0.01 10.03 0.45
N LEU A 51 -1.35 10.07 0.48
CA LEU A 51 -2.18 9.53 -0.58
C LEU A 51 -3.19 10.58 -1.05
N THR A 52 -3.25 10.77 -2.37
CA THR A 52 -4.29 11.61 -2.99
C THR A 52 -5.62 10.85 -3.07
N PRO A 53 -6.76 11.52 -3.28
CA PRO A 53 -8.06 10.85 -3.44
C PRO A 53 -8.04 9.76 -4.54
N LEU A 54 -7.33 9.99 -5.65
CA LEU A 54 -7.17 9.00 -6.72
C LEU A 54 -6.35 7.78 -6.29
N SER A 55 -5.33 7.98 -5.47
CA SER A 55 -4.55 6.88 -4.88
C SER A 55 -5.39 6.05 -3.92
N VAL A 56 -6.25 6.71 -3.12
CA VAL A 56 -7.22 6.03 -2.25
C VAL A 56 -8.21 5.22 -3.07
N ALA A 57 -8.77 5.81 -4.13
CA ALA A 57 -9.67 5.13 -5.06
C ALA A 57 -9.04 3.84 -5.61
N LEU A 58 -7.77 3.90 -6.02
CA LEU A 58 -7.05 2.72 -6.52
C LEU A 58 -6.96 1.62 -5.46
N LEU A 59 -6.60 1.95 -4.22
CA LEU A 59 -6.48 0.97 -3.14
C LEU A 59 -7.84 0.34 -2.79
N VAL A 60 -8.88 1.17 -2.68
CA VAL A 60 -10.25 0.74 -2.38
C VAL A 60 -10.78 -0.17 -3.51
N ASN A 61 -10.56 0.20 -4.77
CA ASN A 61 -10.95 -0.60 -5.93
C ASN A 61 -10.23 -1.96 -6.01
N ASN A 62 -9.03 -2.06 -5.43
CA ASN A 62 -8.32 -3.34 -5.28
C ASN A 62 -8.75 -4.14 -4.03
N GLY A 63 -9.75 -3.65 -3.29
CA GLY A 63 -10.36 -4.34 -2.16
C GLY A 63 -9.68 -4.06 -0.81
N HIS A 64 -8.89 -3.00 -0.69
CA HIS A 64 -8.29 -2.57 0.57
C HIS A 64 -9.17 -1.57 1.32
N ASP A 65 -9.07 -1.56 2.64
CA ASP A 65 -9.75 -0.57 3.47
C ASP A 65 -8.79 0.59 3.77
N VAL A 66 -9.19 1.81 3.43
CA VAL A 66 -8.43 3.03 3.75
C VAL A 66 -9.25 3.89 4.68
N ILE A 67 -8.66 4.30 5.80
CA ILE A 67 -9.26 5.21 6.77
C ILE A 67 -8.38 6.44 6.93
N LEU A 68 -9.02 7.61 7.05
CA LEU A 68 -8.35 8.89 7.13
C LEU A 68 -8.94 9.70 8.28
N GLU A 69 -8.08 10.43 8.98
CA GLU A 69 -8.53 11.42 9.95
C GLU A 69 -9.22 12.59 9.25
N SER A 70 -10.28 13.11 9.84
CA SER A 70 -10.97 14.30 9.35
C SER A 70 -10.00 15.48 9.24
N ASN A 71 -10.08 16.18 8.12
CA ASN A 71 -9.21 17.28 7.72
C ASN A 71 -7.75 16.91 7.51
N ALA A 72 -7.37 15.62 7.40
CA ALA A 72 -5.99 15.23 7.08
C ALA A 72 -5.50 15.81 5.75
N GLY A 73 -6.37 15.86 4.74
CA GLY A 73 -6.04 16.40 3.41
C GLY A 73 -6.20 17.90 3.25
N LYS A 74 -6.74 18.60 4.26
CA LYS A 74 -7.18 20.00 4.12
C LYS A 74 -6.03 20.94 3.73
N ALA A 75 -4.85 20.75 4.32
CA ALA A 75 -3.67 21.53 4.02
C ALA A 75 -3.12 21.29 2.60
N ALA A 76 -3.41 20.12 2.02
CA ALA A 76 -3.08 19.74 0.65
C ALA A 76 -4.19 20.11 -0.36
N ASN A 77 -5.20 20.89 0.05
CA ASN A 77 -6.39 21.25 -0.75
C ASN A 77 -7.28 20.06 -1.15
N PHE A 78 -7.30 18.99 -0.34
CA PHE A 78 -8.25 17.90 -0.48
C PHE A 78 -9.24 17.91 0.68
N LEU A 79 -10.53 17.94 0.38
CA LEU A 79 -11.60 17.90 1.37
C LEU A 79 -11.88 16.46 1.79
N ASP A 80 -12.41 16.28 2.99
CA ASP A 80 -12.85 14.96 3.49
C ASP A 80 -13.86 14.29 2.54
N LYS A 81 -14.68 15.10 1.87
CA LYS A 81 -15.64 14.67 0.86
C LYS A 81 -14.95 14.03 -0.36
N ASP A 82 -13.81 14.56 -0.78
CA ASP A 82 -13.07 14.03 -1.93
C ASP A 82 -12.58 12.60 -1.66
N TYR A 83 -12.22 12.30 -0.40
CA TYR A 83 -11.81 10.96 0.00
C TYR A 83 -13.00 10.02 0.20
N SER A 84 -14.08 10.49 0.83
CA SER A 84 -15.25 9.66 1.08
C SER A 84 -15.97 9.24 -0.20
N GLU A 85 -16.01 10.11 -1.21
CA GLU A 85 -16.53 9.77 -2.54
C GLU A 85 -15.69 8.70 -3.26
N GLN A 86 -14.41 8.55 -2.91
CA GLN A 86 -13.52 7.49 -3.43
C GLN A 86 -13.52 6.23 -2.55
N GLY A 87 -14.40 6.16 -1.55
CA GLY A 87 -14.55 5.01 -0.65
C GLY A 87 -13.59 4.99 0.55
N GLY A 88 -12.84 6.07 0.78
CA GLY A 88 -12.09 6.26 2.02
C GLY A 88 -13.03 6.50 3.20
N ARG A 89 -12.76 5.87 4.35
CA ARG A 89 -13.52 6.10 5.58
C ARG A 89 -12.95 7.28 6.35
N ILE A 90 -13.72 8.34 6.52
CA ILE A 90 -13.34 9.48 7.36
C ILE A 90 -13.69 9.18 8.81
N VAL A 91 -12.72 9.31 9.70
CA VAL A 91 -12.88 9.19 11.16
C VAL A 91 -12.54 10.51 11.83
N TYR A 92 -13.18 10.80 12.95
CA TYR A 92 -13.02 12.09 13.65
C TYR A 92 -12.03 11.99 14.82
N ASP A 93 -11.68 10.78 15.23
CA ASP A 93 -10.72 10.51 16.29
C ASP A 93 -9.43 9.92 15.71
N THR A 94 -8.30 10.50 16.12
CA THR A 94 -6.97 10.06 15.68
C THR A 94 -6.69 8.61 16.10
N ARG A 95 -7.17 8.18 17.28
CA ARG A 95 -6.95 6.81 17.79
C ARG A 95 -7.49 5.75 16.84
N SER A 96 -8.68 5.91 16.28
CA SER A 96 -9.26 4.97 15.32
C SER A 96 -8.39 4.79 14.09
N VAL A 97 -7.65 5.82 13.65
CA VAL A 97 -6.69 5.72 12.54
C VAL A 97 -5.55 4.78 12.88
N TYR A 98 -5.03 4.89 14.11
CA TYR A 98 -3.93 4.07 14.60
C TYR A 98 -4.33 2.61 14.90
N GLU A 99 -5.62 2.26 14.84
CA GLU A 99 -6.07 0.86 14.85
C GLU A 99 -5.77 0.12 13.52
N ALA A 100 -5.38 0.84 12.47
CA ALA A 100 -5.02 0.25 11.18
C ALA A 100 -3.81 -0.68 11.25
N ASP A 101 -3.66 -1.63 10.33
CA ASP A 101 -2.48 -2.50 10.32
C ASP A 101 -1.28 -1.80 9.67
N ILE A 102 -1.55 -0.83 8.80
CA ILE A 102 -0.55 -0.01 8.11
C ILE A 102 -0.86 1.45 8.38
N ILE A 103 0.13 2.21 8.85
CA ILE A 103 0.05 3.67 9.01
C ILE A 103 0.95 4.31 7.98
N ILE A 104 0.39 5.25 7.22
CA ILE A 104 1.14 6.01 6.22
C ILE A 104 1.16 7.47 6.64
N LYS A 105 2.37 8.00 6.83
CA LYS A 105 2.65 9.40 7.19
C LYS A 105 3.71 9.98 6.26
N ILE A 106 3.80 11.30 6.27
CA ILE A 106 4.91 12.02 5.64
C ILE A 106 6.04 12.22 6.65
N ALA A 107 5.72 12.86 7.77
CA ALA A 107 6.70 13.20 8.80
C ALA A 107 6.90 12.04 9.80
N PRO A 108 8.07 11.98 10.48
CA PRO A 108 8.28 11.00 11.53
C PRO A 108 7.17 11.12 12.59
N PRO A 109 6.72 10.00 13.18
CA PRO A 109 5.72 10.05 14.23
C PRO A 109 6.30 10.74 15.47
N THR A 110 5.45 11.49 16.15
CA THR A 110 5.74 12.07 17.46
C THR A 110 5.61 11.03 18.57
N LEU A 111 6.08 11.33 19.78
CA LEU A 111 5.97 10.41 20.91
C LEU A 111 4.50 10.08 21.24
N GLU A 112 3.62 11.08 21.19
CA GLU A 112 2.17 10.92 21.39
C GLU A 112 1.53 10.01 20.34
N GLU A 113 2.01 10.07 19.09
CA GLU A 113 1.54 9.18 18.02
C GLU A 113 2.07 7.75 18.19
N ILE A 114 3.31 7.58 18.65
CA ILE A 114 3.91 6.27 18.94
C ILE A 114 3.13 5.56 20.06
N GLU A 115 2.65 6.29 21.07
CA GLU A 115 1.80 5.72 22.13
C GLU A 115 0.45 5.17 21.61
N LEU A 116 -0.02 5.66 20.47
CA LEU A 116 -1.24 5.15 19.81
C LEU A 116 -0.96 3.94 18.92
N MET A 117 0.31 3.70 18.55
CA MET A 117 0.69 2.59 17.67
C MET A 117 0.65 1.24 18.39
N LYS A 118 0.39 0.18 17.63
CA LYS A 118 0.29 -1.19 18.15
C LYS A 118 1.48 -2.06 17.70
N PRO A 119 1.91 -3.05 18.50
CA PRO A 119 2.93 -3.99 18.09
C PRO A 119 2.57 -4.71 16.79
N GLY A 120 3.54 -4.83 15.87
CA GLY A 120 3.35 -5.51 14.57
C GLY A 120 2.69 -4.65 13.49
N GLN A 121 2.41 -3.38 13.76
CA GLN A 121 1.92 -2.41 12.77
C GLN A 121 3.04 -2.01 11.80
N LEU A 122 2.70 -1.82 10.53
CA LEU A 122 3.63 -1.32 9.52
C LEU A 122 3.55 0.21 9.44
N LEU A 123 4.65 0.91 9.69
CA LEU A 123 4.77 2.35 9.48
C LEU A 123 5.51 2.65 8.17
N ILE A 124 4.88 3.47 7.33
CA ILE A 124 5.50 4.04 6.12
C ILE A 124 5.61 5.55 6.33
N SER A 125 6.81 6.05 6.58
CA SER A 125 7.08 7.48 6.79
C SER A 125 8.54 7.85 6.49
N THR A 126 8.82 9.15 6.31
CA THR A 126 10.19 9.65 6.27
C THR A 126 10.73 9.82 7.70
N LEU A 127 11.63 8.92 8.13
CA LEU A 127 12.14 8.95 9.50
C LEU A 127 13.38 9.84 9.68
N GLN A 128 14.27 9.92 8.69
CA GLN A 128 15.56 10.63 8.83
C GLN A 128 16.29 10.27 10.14
N VAL A 129 16.51 8.97 10.38
CA VAL A 129 16.99 8.40 11.66
C VAL A 129 18.20 9.14 12.28
N ALA A 130 19.09 9.70 11.46
CA ALA A 130 20.27 10.45 11.91
C ALA A 130 19.96 11.74 12.70
N THR A 131 18.79 12.34 12.52
CA THR A 131 18.37 13.59 13.19
C THR A 131 17.32 13.36 14.28
N MET A 132 16.89 12.12 14.47
CA MET A 132 15.89 11.76 15.47
C MET A 132 16.51 11.66 16.87
N LYS A 133 15.70 11.98 17.88
CA LYS A 133 16.07 11.74 19.28
C LYS A 133 16.03 10.23 19.57
N ALA A 134 16.98 9.75 20.36
CA ALA A 134 17.06 8.34 20.74
C ALA A 134 15.77 7.84 21.42
N GLU A 135 15.10 8.71 22.19
CA GLU A 135 13.82 8.42 22.86
C GLU A 135 12.73 7.98 21.88
N ILE A 136 12.63 8.62 20.71
CA ILE A 136 11.61 8.30 19.69
C ILE A 136 11.91 6.94 19.02
N LEU A 137 13.19 6.57 18.93
CA LEU A 137 13.62 5.31 18.33
C LEU A 137 13.51 4.12 19.29
N GLN A 138 13.46 4.38 20.60
CA GLN A 138 13.45 3.37 21.66
C GLN A 138 12.07 3.15 22.30
N ALA A 139 11.12 4.06 22.04
CA ALA A 139 9.72 3.92 22.41
C ALA A 139 9.06 2.75 21.67
#